data_AF-A0A9E2CGV3-F1
#
_entry.id   AF-A0A9E2CGV3-F1
#
_cell.length_a   1.000
_cell.length_b   1.000
_cell.length_c   1.000
_cell.angle_alpha   90.00
_cell.angle_beta   90.00
_cell.angle_gamma   90.00
#
_symmetry.space_group_name_H-M   'P 1'
#
loop_
_entity.id
_entity.type
_entity.pdbx_description
1 polymer ?
#
loop_
_entity_poly.entity_id
_entity_poly.type
_entity_poly.pdbx_seq_one_letter_code
_entity_poly.pdbx_strand_id
1 'polypeptide(L)'
;MSYASIKCDCAIFTSVRTSMGEGYRIIAASRGLRPDEKQVITRNSPSHNGTCAPPSSADAETPTVVGAAFYPLPPGRLCVALSTHAGAEHTGRGGPRVYTYNVVFDA
;
A
#
# COMPACT_ATOMS: atom_id res chain seq x y z
N MET A 1 12.13 31.25 -6.91
CA MET A 1 11.05 30.63 -6.12
C MET A 1 11.57 29.32 -5.58
N SER A 2 11.83 29.19 -4.27
CA SER A 2 12.08 27.89 -3.66
C SER A 2 10.74 27.30 -3.21
N TYR A 3 10.42 26.09 -3.67
CA TYR A 3 9.31 25.33 -3.10
C TYR A 3 9.70 24.83 -1.70
N ALA A 4 8.75 24.86 -0.77
CA ALA A 4 8.92 24.14 0.49
C ALA A 4 9.01 22.64 0.18
N SER A 5 9.98 21.95 0.77
CA SER A 5 10.08 20.48 0.69
C SER A 5 9.48 19.88 1.96
N ILE A 6 8.67 18.84 1.79
CA ILE A 6 8.08 18.08 2.90
C ILE A 6 8.82 16.74 3.00
N LYS A 7 9.31 16.42 4.19
CA LYS A 7 9.92 15.11 4.46
C LYS A 7 8.82 14.06 4.63
N CYS A 8 9.06 12.89 4.06
CA CYS A 8 8.17 11.76 4.18
C CYS A 8 8.94 10.44 4.25
N ASP A 9 8.35 9.48 4.96
CA ASP A 9 8.70 8.06 4.89
C ASP A 9 7.72 7.36 3.95
N CYS A 10 8.13 6.21 3.40
CA CYS A 10 7.30 5.43 2.48
C CYS A 10 7.25 3.96 2.89
N ALA A 11 6.18 3.26 2.50
CA ALA A 11 6.09 1.80 2.57
C ALA A 11 5.30 1.22 1.39
N ILE A 12 5.75 0.07 0.90
CA ILE A 12 5.05 -0.72 -0.11
C ILE A 12 4.40 -1.91 0.56
N PHE A 13 3.08 -2.02 0.44
CA PHE A 13 2.30 -3.16 0.88
C PHE A 13 1.72 -3.89 -0.34
N THR A 14 2.03 -5.17 -0.49
CA THR A 14 1.45 -6.01 -1.55
C THR A 14 1.59 -7.49 -1.22
N SER A 15 0.91 -8.34 -2.00
CA SER A 15 1.07 -9.79 -1.91
C SER A 15 2.33 -10.24 -2.62
N VAL A 16 3.16 -11.02 -1.93
CA VAL A 16 4.37 -11.64 -2.50
C VAL A 16 4.40 -13.13 -2.21
N ARG A 17 5.02 -13.87 -3.12
CA ARG A 17 5.36 -15.28 -2.92
C ARG A 17 6.78 -15.37 -2.34
N THR A 18 6.91 -16.08 -1.23
CA THR A 18 8.19 -16.34 -0.55
C THR A 18 8.33 -17.84 -0.27
N SER A 19 9.53 -18.30 0.06
CA SER A 19 9.76 -19.69 0.49
C SER A 19 8.96 -20.07 1.75
N MET A 20 8.57 -19.09 2.56
CA MET A 20 7.76 -19.28 3.78
C MET A 20 6.25 -19.10 3.53
N GLY A 21 5.82 -18.97 2.28
CA GLY A 21 4.41 -18.84 1.90
C GLY A 21 4.06 -17.55 1.16
N GLU A 22 2.78 -17.37 0.93
CA GLU A 22 2.19 -16.29 0.14
C GLU A 22 1.33 -15.39 1.02
N GLY A 23 1.32 -14.10 0.72
CA GLY A 23 0.36 -13.20 1.34
C GLY A 23 0.82 -11.75 1.39
N TYR A 24 -0.14 -10.91 1.72
CA TYR A 24 0.01 -9.47 1.84
C TYR A 24 0.88 -9.10 3.04
N ARG A 25 1.88 -8.26 2.77
CA ARG A 25 2.79 -7.72 3.79
C ARG A 25 3.44 -6.45 3.29
N ILE A 26 4.09 -5.72 4.20
CA ILE A 26 5.02 -4.66 3.82
C ILE A 26 6.29 -5.32 3.26
N ILE A 27 6.64 -5.01 2.01
CA ILE A 27 7.79 -5.60 1.31
C ILE A 27 8.98 -4.64 1.20
N ALA A 28 8.73 -3.35 1.38
CA ALA A 28 9.73 -2.30 1.43
C ALA A 28 9.24 -1.17 2.33
N ALA A 29 10.14 -0.55 3.09
CA ALA A 29 9.83 0.60 3.92
C ALA A 29 11.07 1.48 4.12
N SER A 30 10.86 2.79 4.22
CA SER A 30 11.88 3.74 4.65
C SER A 30 12.36 3.41 6.08
N ARG A 31 13.61 3.80 6.38
CA ARG A 31 14.22 3.54 7.69
C ARG A 31 13.53 4.27 8.85
N GLY A 32 12.88 5.41 8.59
CA GLY A 32 12.18 6.21 9.61
C GLY A 32 10.83 5.63 10.05
N LEU A 33 10.35 4.57 9.39
CA LEU A 33 9.07 3.96 9.71
C LEU A 33 9.17 2.97 10.87
N ARG A 34 8.44 3.24 11.95
CA ARG A 34 8.48 2.45 13.18
C ARG A 34 7.68 1.15 13.10
N PRO A 35 7.95 0.16 13.97
CA PRO A 35 7.22 -1.11 14.00
C PRO A 35 5.71 -0.98 14.24
N ASP A 36 5.28 -0.11 15.14
CA ASP A 36 3.87 0.15 15.46
C ASP A 36 3.13 0.79 14.29
N GLU A 37 3.77 1.71 13.58
CA GLU A 37 3.23 2.29 12.35
C GLU A 37 3.08 1.26 11.24
N LYS A 38 4.06 0.36 11.07
CA LYS A 38 3.99 -0.76 10.12
C LYS A 38 2.80 -1.67 10.41
N GLN A 39 2.48 -1.89 11.69
CA GLN A 39 1.31 -2.66 12.09
C GLN A 39 0.01 -1.96 11.69
N VAL A 40 -0.09 -0.64 11.91
CA VAL A 40 -1.26 0.16 11.48
C VAL A 40 -1.39 0.18 9.95
N ILE A 41 -0.29 0.36 9.21
CA ILE A 41 -0.29 0.28 7.74
C ILE A 41 -0.78 -1.09 7.26
N THR A 42 -0.25 -2.16 7.85
CA THR A 42 -0.65 -3.54 7.52
C THR A 42 -2.13 -3.77 7.75
N ARG A 43 -2.68 -3.24 8.84
CA ARG A 43 -4.10 -3.39 9.19
C ARG A 43 -5.04 -2.59 8.27
N ASN A 44 -4.60 -1.43 7.78
CA ASN A 44 -5.44 -0.54 6.99
C ASN A 44 -5.23 -0.69 5.47
N SER A 45 -4.18 -1.39 5.04
CA SER A 45 -3.94 -1.62 3.62
C SER A 45 -4.88 -2.71 3.07
N PRO A 46 -5.53 -2.47 1.92
CA PRO A 46 -6.46 -3.44 1.35
C PRO A 46 -5.75 -4.72 0.88
N SER A 47 -6.46 -5.84 1.02
CA SER A 47 -6.09 -7.13 0.44
C SER A 47 -7.24 -7.64 -0.43
N HIS A 48 -6.92 -8.49 -1.41
CA HIS A 48 -7.92 -9.13 -2.27
C HIS A 48 -8.90 -8.10 -2.89
N ASN A 49 -10.21 -8.36 -2.82
CA ASN A 49 -11.30 -7.50 -3.26
C ASN A 49 -11.58 -6.32 -2.30
N GLY A 50 -10.57 -5.82 -1.60
CA GLY A 50 -10.68 -4.70 -0.66
C GLY A 50 -10.75 -3.31 -1.32
N THR A 51 -10.85 -3.25 -2.65
CA THR A 51 -10.93 -2.02 -3.44
C THR A 51 -12.37 -1.76 -3.90
N CYS A 52 -12.75 -0.49 -4.04
CA CYS A 52 -14.12 -0.11 -4.42
C CYS A 52 -14.40 -0.30 -5.92
N ALA A 53 -13.35 -0.26 -6.75
CA ALA A 53 -13.47 -0.46 -8.18
C ALA A 53 -13.02 -1.88 -8.56
N PRO A 54 -13.78 -2.61 -9.39
CA PRO A 54 -13.35 -3.90 -9.91
C PRO A 54 -12.14 -3.73 -10.86
N PRO A 55 -11.30 -4.76 -11.02
CA PRO A 55 -10.20 -4.71 -11.97
C PRO A 55 -10.71 -4.60 -13.41
N SER A 56 -10.08 -3.74 -14.19
CA SER A 56 -10.35 -3.57 -15.62
C SER A 56 -9.15 -3.99 -16.47
N SER A 57 -9.36 -4.28 -17.76
CA SER A 57 -8.26 -4.56 -18.69
C SER A 57 -7.31 -3.36 -18.83
N ALA A 58 -7.81 -2.13 -18.65
CA ALA A 58 -7.00 -0.93 -18.66
C ALA A 58 -6.01 -0.86 -17.48
N ASP A 59 -6.33 -1.46 -16.34
CA ASP A 59 -5.45 -1.50 -15.17
C ASP A 59 -4.17 -2.32 -15.41
N ALA A 60 -4.19 -3.23 -16.39
CA ALA A 60 -3.03 -4.03 -16.77
C ALA A 60 -2.03 -3.21 -17.61
N GLU A 61 -2.49 -2.21 -18.35
CA GLU A 61 -1.66 -1.37 -19.21
C GLU A 61 -1.24 -0.07 -18.51
N THR A 62 -2.14 0.53 -17.74
CA THR A 62 -1.91 1.77 -17.00
C THR A 62 -2.38 1.62 -15.56
N PRO A 63 -1.47 1.72 -14.56
CA PRO A 63 -1.86 1.60 -13.15
C PRO A 63 -2.82 2.74 -12.78
N THR A 64 -4.08 2.39 -12.52
CA THR A 64 -5.09 3.34 -12.05
C THR A 64 -5.21 3.23 -10.53
N VAL A 65 -5.25 4.37 -9.84
CA VAL A 65 -5.56 4.41 -8.41
C VAL A 65 -7.02 4.04 -8.22
N VAL A 66 -7.26 2.90 -7.58
CA VAL A 66 -8.60 2.34 -7.33
C VAL A 66 -9.05 2.50 -5.88
N GLY A 67 -8.19 3.07 -5.03
CA GLY A 67 -8.52 3.39 -3.64
C GLY A 67 -7.50 4.33 -3.01
N ALA A 68 -8.00 5.21 -2.15
CA ALA A 68 -7.20 6.07 -1.30
C ALA A 68 -7.70 5.97 0.14
N ALA A 69 -6.78 5.83 1.09
CA ALA A 69 -7.08 5.84 2.52
C ALA A 69 -6.18 6.84 3.24
N PHE A 70 -6.74 7.49 4.26
CA PHE A 70 -6.07 8.49 5.08
C PHE A 70 -6.26 8.08 6.53
N TYR A 71 -5.17 7.84 7.25
CA TYR A 71 -5.26 7.40 8.64
C TYR A 71 -4.09 7.90 9.47
N PRO A 72 -4.34 8.21 10.77
CA PRO A 72 -3.28 8.57 11.68
C PRO A 72 -2.41 7.35 12.02
N LEU A 73 -1.13 7.60 12.20
CA LEU A 73 -0.14 6.65 12.68
C LEU A 73 0.35 7.07 14.07
N PRO A 74 0.48 6.15 15.04
CA PRO A 74 0.98 6.47 16.36
C PRO A 74 2.42 7.02 16.28
N PRO A 75 2.75 8.10 17.02
CA PRO A 75 1.93 8.87 17.95
C PRO A 75 1.25 10.11 17.32
N GLY A 76 1.24 10.28 15.99
CA GLY A 76 0.51 11.38 15.35
C GLY A 76 0.85 11.71 13.89
N ARG A 77 1.62 10.88 13.17
CA ARG A 77 1.92 11.12 11.75
C ARG A 77 0.72 10.82 10.88
N LEU A 78 0.59 11.46 9.72
CA LEU A 78 -0.46 11.16 8.75
C LEU A 78 0.06 10.18 7.70
N CYS A 79 -0.68 9.09 7.47
CA CYS A 79 -0.46 8.20 6.34
C CYS A 79 -1.49 8.45 5.24
N VAL A 80 -1.00 8.60 4.01
CA VAL A 80 -1.79 8.55 2.78
C VAL A 80 -1.44 7.27 2.03
N ALA A 81 -2.42 6.39 1.87
CA ALA A 81 -2.26 5.11 1.21
C ALA A 81 -2.98 5.13 -0.15
N LEU A 82 -2.24 4.91 -1.23
CA LEU A 82 -2.76 4.86 -2.59
C LEU A 82 -2.68 3.43 -3.11
N SER A 83 -3.81 2.87 -3.53
CA SER A 83 -3.90 1.48 -3.96
C SER A 83 -4.22 1.36 -5.44
N THR A 84 -3.53 0.46 -6.12
CA THR A 84 -3.76 0.08 -7.53
C THR A 84 -3.91 -1.44 -7.64
N HIS A 85 -4.57 -1.91 -8.69
CA HIS A 85 -4.42 -3.31 -9.08
C HIS A 85 -3.00 -3.56 -9.60
N ALA A 86 -2.48 -4.78 -9.40
CA ALA A 86 -1.10 -5.13 -9.69
C ALA A 86 -0.99 -6.53 -10.29
N GLY A 87 -1.84 -6.81 -11.29
CA GLY A 87 -1.95 -8.12 -11.94
C GLY A 87 -2.70 -9.15 -11.11
N ALA A 88 -2.57 -10.42 -11.48
CA ALA A 88 -3.23 -11.52 -10.79
C ALA A 88 -2.62 -11.79 -9.41
N GLU A 89 -3.46 -12.16 -8.44
CA GLU A 89 -2.99 -12.62 -7.14
C GLU A 89 -2.22 -13.94 -7.26
N HIS A 90 -1.19 -14.11 -6.42
CA HIS A 90 -0.40 -15.35 -6.39
C HIS A 90 -1.19 -16.53 -5.82
N THR A 91 -2.18 -16.23 -4.98
CA THR A 91 -2.98 -17.24 -4.32
C THR A 91 -3.98 -17.83 -5.31
N GLY A 92 -4.17 -19.15 -5.28
CA GLY A 92 -5.13 -19.85 -6.15
C GLY A 92 -6.61 -19.50 -5.93
N ARG A 93 -6.90 -18.48 -5.12
CA ARG A 93 -8.26 -17.97 -4.84
C ARG A 93 -8.82 -17.13 -5.97
N GLY A 94 -7.98 -16.70 -6.91
CA GLY A 94 -8.37 -15.82 -7.99
C GLY A 94 -8.63 -14.38 -7.51
N GLY A 95 -8.54 -13.43 -8.42
CA GLY A 95 -8.71 -12.01 -8.14
C GLY A 95 -7.44 -11.18 -8.36
N PRO A 96 -7.57 -9.85 -8.36
CA PRO A 96 -6.44 -8.96 -8.57
C PRO A 96 -5.57 -8.87 -7.31
N ARG A 97 -4.26 -8.93 -7.49
CA ARG A 97 -3.32 -8.47 -6.49
C ARG A 97 -3.47 -6.96 -6.33
N VAL A 98 -3.34 -6.48 -5.10
CA VAL A 98 -3.36 -5.04 -4.80
C VAL A 98 -1.96 -4.60 -4.43
N TYR A 99 -1.55 -3.47 -4.97
CA TYR A 99 -0.33 -2.75 -4.61
C TYR A 99 -0.74 -1.47 -3.90
N THR A 100 -0.24 -1.25 -2.70
CA THR A 100 -0.51 -0.03 -1.93
C THR A 100 0.81 0.68 -1.64
N TYR A 101 0.91 1.93 -2.11
CA TYR A 101 1.98 2.85 -1.77
C TYR A 101 1.53 3.75 -0.63
N ASN A 102 2.22 3.65 0.50
CA ASN A 102 1.94 4.42 1.70
C ASN A 102 2.98 5.55 1.80
N VAL A 103 2.51 6.79 1.91
CA VAL A 103 3.33 7.97 2.17
C VAL A 103 3.00 8.48 3.56
N VAL A 104 4.01 8.57 4.41
CA VAL A 104 3.89 9.01 5.80
C VAL A 104 4.54 10.37 5.94
N PHE A 105 3.73 11.37 6.26
CA PHE A 105 4.17 12.73 6.41
C PHE A 105 4.63 12.98 7.84
N ASP A 106 5.80 13.58 7.99
CA ASP A 106 6.20 14.15 9.27
C ASP A 106 5.28 15.34 9.58
N ALA A 107 4.85 15.42 10.84
CA ALA A 107 4.00 16.50 11.34
C ALA A 107 4.80 17.80 11.51
#